data_AF-A0A645I1G1-F1
#
_entry.id   AF-A0A645I1G1-F1
#
_cell.length_a   1.000
_cell.length_b   1.000
_cell.length_c   1.000
_cell.angle_alpha   90.00
_cell.angle_beta   90.00
_cell.angle_gamma   90.00
#
_symmetry.space_group_name_H-M   'P 1'
#
loop_
_entity.id
_entity.type
_entity.pdbx_description
1 polymer ?
#
loop_
_entity_poly.entity_id
_entity_poly.type
_entity_poly.pdbx_seq_one_letter_code
_entity_poly.pdbx_strand_id
1 'polypeptide(L)'
;MNFGWNDYVASSDKTIGMQPDMYEYICSRAAAWDCPIGLFGRPDQFKSHPRTEDNLRVIRMWEEVRIAGLMTDVQKQELRNSHQEHFLFKNVDGKYEIIPYKKVESVTKTSDSIRAFIFSRAGKTWVVLWHIQGEELLRIPVSKKSIALYDMNVRRNKLGEGSNDYSTISVGDCRYIVFDLPEDEVIELLANSKVL
;
A
#
# COMPACT_ATOMS: atom_id res chain seq x y z
N MET A 1 -12.01 -11.79 22.20
CA MET A 1 -12.72 -10.62 21.66
C MET A 1 -12.20 -10.39 20.26
N ASN A 2 -13.05 -10.16 19.26
CA ASN A 2 -12.64 -9.92 17.87
C ASN A 2 -12.92 -8.47 17.48
N PHE A 3 -12.07 -7.88 16.65
CA PHE A 3 -12.26 -6.52 16.14
C PHE A 3 -13.28 -6.50 14.99
N GLY A 4 -14.56 -6.65 15.37
CA GLY A 4 -15.68 -6.63 14.44
C GLY A 4 -15.74 -7.82 13.48
N TRP A 5 -16.76 -7.77 12.61
CA TRP A 5 -16.98 -8.70 11.52
C TRP A 5 -16.88 -7.91 10.21
N ASN A 6 -15.79 -8.11 9.48
CA ASN A 6 -15.48 -7.35 8.28
C ASN A 6 -15.93 -8.14 7.05
N ASP A 7 -16.80 -7.57 6.23
CA ASP A 7 -17.25 -8.22 4.99
C ASP A 7 -16.14 -8.16 3.94
N TYR A 8 -15.98 -9.23 3.17
CA TYR A 8 -15.04 -9.27 2.05
C TYR A 8 -15.80 -9.04 0.74
N VAL A 9 -15.72 -7.83 0.21
CA VAL A 9 -16.53 -7.39 -0.94
C VAL A 9 -15.65 -7.11 -2.14
N ALA A 10 -15.96 -7.74 -3.28
CA ALA A 10 -15.32 -7.48 -4.55
C ALA A 10 -15.76 -6.14 -5.18
N SER A 11 -14.93 -5.62 -6.09
CA SER A 11 -15.28 -4.42 -6.85
C SER A 11 -16.52 -4.63 -7.73
N SER A 12 -17.32 -3.58 -7.87
CA SER A 12 -18.49 -3.50 -8.75
C SER A 12 -18.76 -2.05 -9.12
N ASP A 13 -19.80 -1.79 -9.92
CA ASP A 13 -20.22 -0.42 -10.25
C ASP A 13 -20.58 0.45 -9.03
N LYS A 14 -20.82 -0.18 -7.86
CA LYS A 14 -21.19 0.51 -6.62
C LYS A 14 -20.03 0.71 -5.64
N THR A 15 -18.91 0.01 -5.83
CA THR A 15 -17.80 0.03 -4.88
C THR A 15 -16.50 -0.42 -5.54
N ILE A 16 -15.37 0.17 -5.12
CA ILE A 16 -14.04 -0.30 -5.52
C ILE A 16 -13.65 -1.64 -4.87
N GLY A 17 -14.52 -2.21 -4.04
CA GLY A 17 -14.21 -3.39 -3.22
C GLY A 17 -13.31 -3.03 -2.04
N MET A 18 -13.01 -4.01 -1.19
CA MET A 18 -12.06 -3.83 -0.10
C MET A 18 -10.63 -3.75 -0.64
N GLN A 19 -9.91 -2.70 -0.29
CA GLN A 19 -8.55 -2.47 -0.81
C GLN A 19 -7.49 -2.76 0.27
N PRO A 20 -6.22 -2.99 -0.12
CA PRO A 20 -5.15 -3.33 0.82
C PRO A 20 -4.99 -2.32 1.96
N ASP A 21 -5.12 -1.02 1.69
CA ASP A 21 -5.06 0.04 2.71
C ASP A 21 -6.20 -0.04 3.74
N MET A 22 -7.38 -0.46 3.31
CA MET A 22 -8.52 -0.61 4.22
C MET A 22 -8.24 -1.74 5.22
N TYR A 23 -7.59 -2.82 4.76
CA TYR A 23 -7.14 -3.89 5.65
C TYR A 23 -5.93 -3.50 6.48
N GLU A 24 -4.99 -2.68 5.98
CA GLU A 24 -3.92 -2.09 6.79
C GLU A 24 -4.52 -1.31 7.97
N TYR A 25 -5.51 -0.45 7.69
CA TYR A 25 -6.21 0.29 8.72
C TYR A 25 -6.89 -0.64 9.73
N ILE A 26 -7.76 -1.55 9.27
CA ILE A 26 -8.54 -2.44 10.15
C ILE A 26 -7.61 -3.34 10.99
N CYS A 27 -6.63 -4.00 10.35
CA CYS A 27 -5.74 -4.94 11.02
C CYS A 27 -4.80 -4.22 11.99
N SER A 28 -4.29 -3.04 11.65
CA SER A 28 -3.45 -2.25 12.56
C SER A 28 -4.22 -1.86 13.83
N ARG A 29 -5.50 -1.48 13.72
CA ARG A 29 -6.34 -1.19 14.89
C ARG A 29 -6.60 -2.43 15.74
N ALA A 30 -6.86 -3.58 15.11
CA ALA A 30 -7.07 -4.83 15.82
C ALA A 30 -5.80 -5.27 16.58
N ALA A 31 -4.65 -5.19 15.91
CA ALA A 31 -3.33 -5.49 16.48
C ALA A 31 -2.99 -4.61 17.71
N ALA A 32 -3.43 -3.35 17.71
CA ALA A 32 -3.27 -2.41 18.84
C ALA A 32 -3.95 -2.88 20.16
N TRP A 33 -4.99 -3.71 20.03
CA TRP A 33 -5.76 -4.28 21.13
C TRP A 33 -5.50 -5.78 21.32
N ASP A 34 -4.49 -6.32 20.63
CA ASP A 34 -4.16 -7.73 20.61
C ASP A 34 -5.37 -8.64 20.34
N CYS A 35 -6.20 -8.22 19.37
CA CYS A 35 -7.36 -8.99 18.95
C CYS A 35 -7.28 -9.32 17.45
N PRO A 36 -7.81 -10.49 17.05
CA PRO A 36 -7.93 -10.82 15.63
C PRO A 36 -9.10 -10.07 15.00
N ILE A 37 -9.06 -9.97 13.67
CA ILE A 37 -10.23 -9.54 12.88
C ILE A 37 -11.11 -10.75 12.55
N GLY A 38 -12.43 -10.57 12.55
CA GLY A 38 -13.34 -11.50 11.90
C GLY A 38 -13.48 -11.15 10.42
N LEU A 39 -13.36 -12.13 9.52
CA LEU A 39 -13.59 -11.96 8.09
C LEU A 39 -14.82 -12.75 7.67
N PHE A 40 -15.86 -12.06 7.19
CA PHE A 40 -17.02 -12.68 6.56
C PHE A 40 -16.72 -12.88 5.08
N GLY A 41 -16.02 -13.98 4.78
CA GLY A 41 -15.58 -14.30 3.43
C GLY A 41 -16.60 -15.13 2.66
N ARG A 42 -16.81 -14.79 1.38
CA ARG A 42 -17.61 -15.59 0.44
C ARG A 42 -16.72 -16.07 -0.71
N PRO A 43 -16.71 -17.36 -1.08
CA PRO A 43 -15.82 -17.88 -2.11
C PRO A 43 -15.92 -17.18 -3.47
N ASP A 44 -17.12 -16.76 -3.88
CA ASP A 44 -17.35 -16.00 -5.10
C ASP A 44 -16.68 -14.63 -5.06
N GLN A 45 -16.74 -13.93 -3.91
CA GLN A 45 -16.11 -12.62 -3.72
C GLN A 45 -14.58 -12.73 -3.73
N PHE A 46 -14.01 -13.75 -3.08
CA PHE A 46 -12.56 -13.97 -3.16
C PHE A 46 -12.09 -14.24 -4.59
N LYS A 47 -12.87 -15.02 -5.36
CA LYS A 47 -12.52 -15.36 -6.74
C LYS A 47 -12.68 -14.16 -7.69
N SER A 48 -13.67 -13.31 -7.46
CA SER A 48 -13.95 -12.17 -8.34
C SER A 48 -13.13 -10.93 -8.01
N HIS A 49 -12.62 -10.79 -6.78
CA HIS A 49 -11.88 -9.61 -6.38
C HIS A 49 -10.44 -9.64 -6.92
N PRO A 50 -10.03 -8.67 -7.77
CA PRO A 50 -8.69 -8.66 -8.37
C PRO A 50 -7.54 -8.46 -7.39
N ARG A 51 -7.85 -8.08 -6.14
CA ARG A 51 -6.89 -7.77 -5.07
C ARG A 51 -6.91 -8.79 -3.95
N THR A 52 -7.48 -9.98 -4.17
CA THR A 52 -7.52 -11.03 -3.15
C THR A 52 -6.16 -11.41 -2.62
N GLU A 53 -5.15 -11.57 -3.48
CA GLU A 53 -3.82 -11.89 -2.99
C GLU A 53 -3.23 -10.75 -2.13
N ASP A 54 -3.34 -9.51 -2.59
CA ASP A 54 -2.83 -8.33 -1.88
C ASP A 54 -3.53 -8.14 -0.53
N ASN A 55 -4.86 -8.23 -0.50
CA ASN A 55 -5.67 -8.09 0.72
C ASN A 55 -5.34 -9.18 1.75
N LEU A 56 -5.28 -10.44 1.32
CA LEU A 56 -4.96 -11.56 2.21
C LEU A 56 -3.51 -11.50 2.69
N ARG A 57 -2.59 -10.97 1.88
CA ARG A 57 -1.21 -10.72 2.29
C ARG A 57 -1.13 -9.73 3.44
N VAL A 58 -1.84 -8.60 3.35
CA VAL A 58 -1.89 -7.59 4.44
C VAL A 58 -2.42 -8.21 5.72
N ILE A 59 -3.58 -8.89 5.65
CA ILE A 59 -4.19 -9.56 6.80
C ILE A 59 -3.21 -10.54 7.43
N ARG A 60 -2.57 -11.38 6.61
CA ARG A 60 -1.58 -12.35 7.07
C ARG A 60 -0.41 -11.68 7.79
N MET A 61 0.17 -10.63 7.22
CA MET A 61 1.34 -9.97 7.80
C MET A 61 1.04 -9.39 9.19
N TRP A 62 -0.12 -8.73 9.34
CA TRP A 62 -0.54 -8.21 10.64
C TRP A 62 -0.82 -9.30 11.67
N GLU A 63 -1.46 -10.40 11.25
CA GLU A 63 -1.71 -11.55 12.12
C GLU A 63 -0.40 -12.24 12.54
N GLU A 64 0.58 -12.37 11.64
CA GLU A 64 1.92 -12.89 11.97
C GLU A 64 2.60 -12.05 13.05
N VAL A 65 2.57 -10.72 12.92
CA VAL A 65 3.15 -9.79 13.91
C VAL A 65 2.42 -9.85 15.25
N ARG A 66 1.08 -9.93 15.22
CA ARG A 66 0.25 -10.04 16.42
C ARG A 66 0.49 -11.35 17.17
N ILE A 67 0.37 -12.48 16.48
CA ILE A 67 0.53 -13.82 17.07
C ILE A 67 1.94 -14.01 17.65
N ALA A 68 2.97 -13.50 16.95
CA ALA A 68 4.35 -13.59 17.42
C ALA A 68 4.70 -12.57 18.52
N GLY A 69 3.77 -11.67 18.90
CA GLY A 69 4.01 -10.68 19.95
C GLY A 69 5.11 -9.66 19.62
N LEU A 70 5.30 -9.33 18.33
CA LEU A 70 6.44 -8.53 17.86
C LEU A 70 6.26 -7.01 18.07
N MET A 71 5.12 -6.57 18.61
CA MET A 71 4.82 -5.16 18.86
C MET A 71 5.12 -4.77 20.31
N THR A 72 5.84 -3.68 20.47
CA THR A 72 6.01 -3.01 21.76
C THR A 72 4.71 -2.33 22.23
N ASP A 73 4.61 -2.03 23.53
CA ASP A 73 3.47 -1.30 24.07
C ASP A 73 3.35 0.12 23.49
N VAL A 74 4.48 0.76 23.16
CA VAL A 74 4.51 2.07 22.50
C VAL A 74 3.89 1.96 21.11
N GLN A 75 4.29 0.98 20.30
CA GLN A 75 3.70 0.76 18.97
C GLN A 75 2.21 0.45 19.09
N LYS A 76 1.79 -0.41 20.03
CA LYS A 76 0.35 -0.67 20.26
C LYS A 76 -0.41 0.60 20.60
N GLN A 77 0.18 1.51 21.39
CA GLN A 77 -0.45 2.79 21.72
C GLN A 77 -0.52 3.72 20.51
N GLU A 78 0.52 3.79 19.67
CA GLU A 78 0.50 4.54 18.40
C GLU A 78 -0.60 4.03 17.46
N LEU A 79 -0.74 2.71 17.34
CA LEU A 79 -1.79 2.06 16.56
C LEU A 79 -3.21 2.24 17.13
N ARG A 80 -3.39 2.93 18.27
CA ARG A 80 -4.73 3.36 18.73
C ARG A 80 -5.14 4.72 18.18
N ASN A 81 -4.20 5.52 17.67
CA ASN A 81 -4.51 6.85 17.12
C ASN A 81 -5.19 6.74 15.75
N SER A 82 -6.50 6.94 15.68
CA SER A 82 -7.28 6.84 14.44
C SER A 82 -6.95 7.91 13.38
N HIS A 83 -6.21 8.97 13.74
CA HIS A 83 -5.83 10.04 12.80
C HIS A 83 -4.53 9.72 12.04
N GLN A 84 -3.74 8.76 12.50
CA GLN A 84 -2.51 8.33 11.83
C GLN A 84 -2.66 6.88 11.41
N GLU A 85 -2.68 6.65 10.10
CA GLU A 85 -2.63 5.30 9.57
C GLU A 85 -1.20 4.77 9.52
N HIS A 86 -1.03 3.44 9.54
CA HIS A 86 0.27 2.80 9.57
C HIS A 86 0.32 1.69 8.55
N PHE A 87 1.50 1.49 7.98
CA PHE A 87 1.84 0.44 7.06
C PHE A 87 2.74 -0.58 7.74
N LEU A 88 2.47 -1.86 7.53
CA LEU A 88 3.37 -2.91 7.96
C LEU A 88 4.37 -3.26 6.85
N PHE A 89 5.58 -2.72 6.95
CA PHE A 89 6.66 -3.01 6.00
C PHE A 89 7.40 -4.29 6.41
N LYS A 90 7.68 -5.17 5.45
CA LYS A 90 8.56 -6.34 5.65
C LYS A 90 9.81 -6.16 4.82
N ASN A 91 10.96 -6.05 5.47
CA ASN A 91 12.23 -5.84 4.79
C ASN A 91 12.80 -7.13 4.17
N VAL A 92 13.92 -7.01 3.45
CA VAL A 92 14.58 -8.13 2.76
C VAL A 92 15.03 -9.25 3.69
N ASP A 93 15.28 -8.94 4.97
CA ASP A 93 15.65 -9.92 6.01
C ASP A 93 14.42 -10.58 6.65
N GLY A 94 13.22 -10.23 6.19
CA GLY A 94 11.95 -10.72 6.72
C GLY A 94 11.51 -10.06 8.03
N LYS A 95 12.19 -9.00 8.48
CA LYS A 95 11.81 -8.26 9.69
C LYS A 95 10.70 -7.26 9.40
N TYR A 96 9.81 -7.10 10.37
CA TYR A 96 8.68 -6.19 10.29
C TYR A 96 9.02 -4.80 10.87
N GLU A 97 8.54 -3.77 10.21
CA GLU A 97 8.62 -2.37 10.61
C GLU A 97 7.22 -1.76 10.50
N ILE A 98 6.73 -1.14 11.57
CA ILE A 98 5.47 -0.38 11.55
C ILE A 98 5.83 1.06 11.21
N ILE A 99 5.30 1.57 10.09
CA ILE A 99 5.67 2.87 9.53
C ILE A 99 4.42 3.74 9.41
N PRO A 100 4.40 4.97 9.94
CA PRO A 100 3.33 5.91 9.65
C PRO A 100 3.40 6.30 8.17
N TYR A 101 2.27 6.24 7.48
CA TYR A 101 2.16 6.67 6.08
C TYR A 101 0.99 7.63 5.88
N LYS A 102 0.92 8.27 4.72
CA LYS A 102 -0.18 9.18 4.37
C LYS A 102 -0.69 8.83 2.99
N LYS A 103 -2.00 8.91 2.80
CA LYS A 103 -2.58 8.76 1.46
C LYS A 103 -2.11 9.93 0.59
N VAL A 104 -1.72 9.62 -0.65
CA VAL A 104 -1.52 10.62 -1.69
C VAL A 104 -2.89 10.90 -2.32
N GLU A 105 -3.37 12.14 -2.22
CA GLU A 105 -4.74 12.47 -2.63
C GLU A 105 -4.98 12.35 -4.13
N SER A 106 -3.98 12.63 -4.95
CA SER A 106 -4.08 12.51 -6.41
C SER A 106 -2.78 11.98 -6.99
N VAL A 107 -2.87 10.84 -7.68
CA VAL A 107 -1.75 10.23 -8.43
C VAL A 107 -1.80 10.60 -9.91
N THR A 108 -2.97 11.03 -10.41
CA THR A 108 -3.11 11.58 -11.75
C THR A 108 -4.24 12.61 -11.75
N LYS A 109 -4.20 13.58 -12.66
CA LYS A 109 -5.28 14.59 -12.78
C LYS A 109 -6.58 14.03 -13.38
N THR A 110 -6.52 12.84 -13.98
CA THR A 110 -7.58 12.32 -14.85
C THR A 110 -8.18 11.00 -14.38
N SER A 111 -7.61 10.37 -13.34
CA SER A 111 -8.03 9.06 -12.87
C SER A 111 -7.70 8.86 -11.39
N ASP A 112 -8.67 8.26 -10.68
CA ASP A 112 -8.55 7.74 -9.31
C ASP A 112 -8.32 6.21 -9.29
N SER A 113 -7.96 5.64 -10.45
CA SER A 113 -7.70 4.20 -10.63
C SER A 113 -6.48 3.69 -9.87
N ILE A 114 -5.60 4.58 -9.41
CA ILE A 114 -4.38 4.25 -8.68
C ILE A 114 -4.47 4.79 -7.26
N ARG A 115 -4.28 3.90 -6.28
CA ARG A 115 -4.12 4.27 -4.87
C ARG A 115 -2.63 4.36 -4.57
N ALA A 116 -2.24 5.39 -3.83
CA ALA A 116 -0.86 5.54 -3.38
C ALA A 116 -0.79 6.09 -1.96
N PHE A 117 0.22 5.64 -1.22
CA PHE A 117 0.54 6.11 0.12
C PHE A 117 2.04 6.39 0.22
N ILE A 118 2.40 7.48 0.88
CA ILE A 118 3.75 8.00 0.98
C ILE A 118 4.27 7.87 2.41
N PHE A 119 5.56 7.53 2.55
CA PHE A 119 6.27 7.48 3.82
C PHE A 119 7.77 7.68 3.63
N SER A 120 8.46 8.08 4.70
CA SER A 120 9.92 8.20 4.74
C SER A 120 10.57 6.96 5.35
N ARG A 121 11.59 6.42 4.69
CA ARG A 121 12.40 5.31 5.23
C ARG A 121 13.85 5.40 4.75
N ALA A 122 14.79 5.29 5.68
CA ALA A 122 16.23 5.36 5.43
C ALA A 122 16.66 6.62 4.64
N GLY A 123 16.06 7.77 4.95
CA GLY A 123 16.37 9.06 4.32
C GLY A 123 15.90 9.17 2.87
N LYS A 124 15.03 8.28 2.41
CA LYS A 124 14.40 8.32 1.08
C LYS A 124 12.88 8.40 1.23
N THR A 125 12.25 8.94 0.20
CA THR A 125 10.78 8.96 0.09
C THR A 125 10.33 7.69 -0.61
N TRP A 126 9.41 6.96 0.04
CA TRP A 126 8.82 5.75 -0.47
C TRP A 126 7.35 5.98 -0.77
N VAL A 127 6.88 5.38 -1.85
CA VAL A 127 5.47 5.35 -2.23
C VAL A 127 5.08 3.90 -2.44
N VAL A 128 4.10 3.42 -1.69
CA VAL A 128 3.39 2.17 -2.01
C VAL A 128 2.19 2.51 -2.86
N LEU A 129 2.02 1.83 -3.99
CA LEU A 129 0.92 2.08 -4.92
C LEU A 129 0.47 0.81 -5.63
N TRP A 130 -0.79 0.83 -6.06
CA TRP A 130 -1.41 -0.23 -6.87
C TRP A 130 -2.60 0.33 -7.64
N HIS A 131 -3.01 -0.38 -8.67
CA HIS A 131 -4.23 -0.06 -9.41
C HIS A 131 -5.43 -0.76 -8.75
N ILE A 132 -6.58 -0.11 -8.62
CA ILE A 132 -7.71 -0.63 -7.82
C ILE A 132 -8.31 -1.95 -8.36
N GLN A 133 -8.28 -2.17 -9.68
CA GLN A 133 -8.96 -3.30 -10.33
C GLN A 133 -8.13 -4.09 -11.36
N GLY A 134 -7.49 -3.41 -12.31
CA GLY A 134 -6.63 -3.99 -13.34
C GLY A 134 -5.17 -3.54 -13.25
N GLU A 135 -4.62 -3.18 -14.41
CA GLU A 135 -3.25 -2.74 -14.59
C GLU A 135 -3.23 -1.57 -15.59
N GLU A 136 -2.41 -0.55 -15.30
CA GLU A 136 -2.20 0.61 -16.16
C GLU A 136 -0.72 0.98 -16.23
N LEU A 137 -0.32 1.68 -17.29
CA LEU A 137 1.02 2.23 -17.41
C LEU A 137 1.04 3.67 -16.92
N LEU A 138 1.77 3.94 -15.83
CA LEU A 138 1.90 5.26 -15.24
C LEU A 138 3.20 5.93 -15.72
N ARG A 139 3.07 7.10 -16.35
CA ARG A 139 4.18 8.00 -16.68
C ARG A 139 4.35 9.05 -15.59
N ILE A 140 5.50 9.01 -14.92
CA ILE A 140 5.89 9.95 -13.86
C ILE A 140 6.90 10.94 -14.44
N PRO A 141 6.75 12.27 -14.21
CA PRO A 141 7.61 13.31 -14.78
C PRO A 141 8.96 13.42 -14.05
N VAL A 142 9.68 12.29 -13.93
CA VAL A 142 10.98 12.21 -13.27
C VAL A 142 11.91 11.25 -14.01
N SER A 143 13.21 11.55 -14.02
CA SER A 143 14.23 10.67 -14.59
C SER A 143 14.24 9.29 -13.93
N LYS A 144 14.50 8.26 -14.74
CA LYS A 144 14.74 6.88 -14.24
C LYS A 144 15.90 6.77 -13.27
N LYS A 145 16.82 7.73 -13.29
CA LYS A 145 17.99 7.77 -12.40
C LYS A 145 17.61 8.21 -10.98
N SER A 146 16.49 8.89 -10.81
CA SER A 146 16.03 9.46 -9.53
C SER A 146 15.03 8.57 -8.82
N ILE A 147 14.62 7.45 -9.43
CA ILE A 147 13.67 6.51 -8.85
C ILE A 147 14.12 5.05 -8.98
N ALA A 148 13.62 4.22 -8.08
CA ALA A 148 13.73 2.76 -8.16
C ALA A 148 12.38 2.11 -7.87
N LEU A 149 12.07 1.05 -8.61
CA LEU A 149 10.83 0.27 -8.46
C LEU A 149 11.14 -1.06 -7.78
N TYR A 150 10.29 -1.47 -6.84
CA TYR A 150 10.39 -2.74 -6.14
C TYR A 150 9.02 -3.42 -6.03
N ASP A 151 9.03 -4.74 -5.91
CA ASP A 151 7.86 -5.51 -5.50
C ASP A 151 7.67 -5.48 -3.97
N MET A 152 6.59 -6.09 -3.49
CA MET A 152 6.29 -6.20 -2.06
C MET A 152 7.25 -7.10 -1.27
N ASN A 153 8.19 -7.78 -1.93
CA ASN A 153 9.31 -8.50 -1.30
C ASN A 153 10.60 -7.68 -1.33
N VAL A 154 10.51 -6.39 -1.68
CA VAL A 154 11.64 -5.46 -1.79
C VAL A 154 12.67 -5.92 -2.82
N ARG A 155 12.24 -6.65 -3.85
CA ARG A 155 13.07 -7.04 -4.99
C ARG A 155 12.97 -5.99 -6.06
N ARG A 156 14.12 -5.53 -6.56
CA ARG A 156 14.17 -4.45 -7.56
C ARG A 156 13.58 -4.94 -8.89
N ASN A 157 12.59 -4.19 -9.40
CA ASN A 157 12.03 -4.38 -10.73
C ASN A 157 12.62 -3.38 -11.72
N LYS A 158 12.54 -3.73 -13.01
CA LYS A 158 12.91 -2.82 -14.09
C LYS A 158 11.82 -1.77 -14.26
N LEU A 159 12.24 -0.52 -14.46
CA LEU A 159 11.36 0.53 -14.98
C LEU A 159 11.08 0.27 -16.46
N GLY A 160 9.95 0.79 -16.95
CA GLY A 160 9.55 0.73 -18.36
C GLY A 160 10.39 1.64 -19.25
N GLU A 161 9.76 2.35 -20.19
CA GLU A 161 10.41 3.40 -20.99
C GLU A 161 10.66 4.68 -20.18
N GLY A 162 11.49 5.58 -20.68
CA GLY A 162 11.81 6.83 -20.00
C GLY A 162 12.94 7.60 -20.64
N SER A 163 12.97 8.89 -20.36
CA SER A 163 14.02 9.84 -20.76
C SER A 163 14.65 10.51 -19.53
N ASN A 164 15.36 11.62 -19.74
CA ASN A 164 15.81 12.46 -18.63
C ASN A 164 14.64 13.12 -17.88
N ASP A 165 13.47 13.26 -18.50
CA ASP A 165 12.35 14.04 -17.96
C ASP A 165 11.15 13.19 -17.55
N TYR A 166 11.17 11.87 -17.81
CA TYR A 166 10.11 10.97 -17.40
C TYR A 166 10.54 9.53 -17.25
N SER A 167 9.75 8.78 -16.48
CA SER A 167 9.83 7.33 -16.32
C SER A 167 8.45 6.72 -16.46
N THR A 168 8.35 5.51 -17.00
CA THR A 168 7.11 4.73 -16.99
C THR A 168 7.23 3.50 -16.11
N ILE A 169 6.14 3.15 -15.44
CA ILE A 169 6.01 1.94 -14.61
C ILE A 169 4.67 1.28 -14.89
N SER A 170 4.63 -0.05 -14.90
CA SER A 170 3.36 -0.78 -14.85
C SER A 170 2.86 -0.78 -13.41
N VAL A 171 1.61 -0.38 -13.24
CA VAL A 171 0.89 -0.31 -11.97
C VAL A 171 -0.28 -1.28 -12.05
N GLY A 172 -0.05 -2.50 -11.62
CA GLY A 172 -1.07 -3.52 -11.41
C GLY A 172 -1.08 -3.88 -9.93
N ASP A 173 -0.25 -4.85 -9.56
CA ASP A 173 -0.02 -5.25 -8.16
C ASP A 173 0.53 -4.11 -7.30
N CYS A 174 0.52 -4.34 -5.99
CA CYS A 174 1.24 -3.48 -5.05
C CYS A 174 2.74 -3.43 -5.37
N ARG A 175 3.27 -2.21 -5.45
CA ARG A 175 4.67 -1.90 -5.74
C ARG A 175 5.17 -0.82 -4.81
N TYR A 176 6.48 -0.75 -4.63
CA TYR A 176 7.14 0.41 -4.04
C TYR A 176 7.88 1.20 -5.11
N ILE A 177 7.74 2.52 -5.08
CA ILE A 177 8.64 3.45 -5.76
C ILE A 177 9.44 4.17 -4.68
N VAL A 178 10.76 4.17 -4.85
CA VAL A 178 11.68 4.89 -3.97
C VAL A 178 12.24 6.06 -4.74
N PHE A 179 12.09 7.26 -4.19
CA PHE A 179 12.55 8.52 -4.75
C PHE A 179 13.74 9.06 -3.97
N ASP A 180 14.68 9.67 -4.70
CA ASP A 180 15.72 10.51 -4.11
C ASP A 180 15.30 11.99 -4.08
N LEU A 181 14.09 12.24 -3.57
CA LEU A 181 13.44 13.55 -3.51
C LEU A 181 12.64 13.68 -2.21
N PRO A 182 12.42 14.91 -1.68
CA PRO A 182 11.55 15.16 -0.54
C PRO A 182 10.08 14.74 -0.79
N GLU A 183 9.32 14.47 0.28
CA GLU A 183 7.92 14.02 0.19
C GLU A 183 7.03 14.99 -0.60
N ASP A 184 7.15 16.31 -0.36
CA ASP A 184 6.32 17.33 -1.02
C ASP A 184 6.56 17.36 -2.55
N GLU A 185 7.81 17.23 -2.99
CA GLU A 185 8.15 17.15 -4.40
C GLU A 185 7.61 15.86 -5.04
N VAL A 186 7.66 14.73 -4.32
CA VAL A 186 7.11 13.46 -4.81
C VAL A 186 5.59 13.55 -4.95
N ILE A 187 4.89 14.19 -4.01
CA ILE A 187 3.45 14.42 -4.10
C ILE A 187 3.11 15.26 -5.35
N GLU A 188 3.88 16.32 -5.62
CA GLU A 188 3.68 17.14 -6.83
C GLU A 188 3.96 16.35 -8.13
N LEU A 189 5.01 15.53 -8.15
CA LEU A 189 5.34 14.68 -9.29
C LEU A 189 4.23 13.65 -9.56
N LEU A 190 3.72 13.02 -8.50
CA LEU A 190 2.59 12.08 -8.61
C LEU A 190 1.36 12.82 -9.14
N ALA A 191 0.96 13.95 -8.56
CA ALA A 191 -0.19 14.73 -9.05
C ALA A 191 -0.09 15.15 -10.53
N ASN A 192 1.12 15.23 -11.09
CA ASN A 192 1.37 15.54 -12.50
C ASN A 192 1.67 14.31 -13.38
N SER A 193 1.57 13.10 -12.83
CA SER A 193 1.72 11.85 -13.57
C SER A 193 0.51 11.56 -14.46
N LYS A 194 0.71 10.71 -15.46
CA LYS A 194 -0.29 10.40 -16.50
C LYS A 194 -0.43 8.90 -16.70
N VAL A 195 -1.68 8.42 -16.75
CA VAL A 195 -1.98 7.11 -17.32
C VAL A 195 -1.79 7.18 -18.83
N LEU A 196 -1.18 6.14 -19.41
CA LEU A 196 -0.93 5.99 -20.86
C LEU A 196 -1.91 5.00 -21.50
#